data_AF-A0A952TR53-F1
#
_entry.id   AF-A0A952TR53-F1
#
_cell.length_a   1.000
_cell.length_b   1.000
_cell.length_c   1.000
_cell.angle_alpha   90.00
_cell.angle_beta   90.00
_cell.angle_gamma   90.00
#
_symmetry.space_group_name_H-M   'P 1'
#
loop_
_entity.id
_entity.type
_entity.pdbx_description
1 polymer ?
#
loop_
_entity_poly.entity_id
_entity_poly.type
_entity_poly.pdbx_seq_one_letter_code
_entity_poly.pdbx_strand_id
1 'polypeptide(L)'
;MKKLITLTLISLAAASAHAWPERKFECKNVADLPNNVYEFKKLNVDGVDMAYVTVTRYYKGPMENGVVTTRSSSVKGLATESANSEGSEILMLGSLRFEFTNDELFNCKAP
;
A
#
# COMPACT_ATOMS: atom_id res chain seq x y z
N MET A 1 -9.45 -27.92 51.16
CA MET A 1 -9.94 -26.80 50.32
C MET A 1 -9.01 -26.63 49.12
N LYS A 2 -9.38 -27.17 47.96
CA LYS A 2 -8.61 -27.03 46.71
C LYS A 2 -9.10 -25.77 46.00
N LYS A 3 -8.27 -24.73 45.92
CA LYS A 3 -8.56 -23.52 45.13
C LYS A 3 -8.38 -23.89 43.65
N LEU A 4 -9.49 -23.96 42.93
CA LEU A 4 -9.51 -24.20 41.49
C LEU A 4 -9.02 -22.93 40.78
N ILE A 5 -7.99 -23.09 39.98
CA ILE A 5 -7.33 -22.04 39.18
C ILE A 5 -8.24 -21.75 37.99
N THR A 6 -8.80 -20.55 37.91
CA THR A 6 -9.50 -20.07 36.70
C THR A 6 -8.45 -19.42 35.79
N LEU A 7 -7.89 -20.22 34.89
CA LEU A 7 -7.02 -19.73 33.81
C LEU A 7 -7.93 -19.14 32.72
N THR A 8 -8.07 -17.82 32.68
CA THR A 8 -8.79 -17.14 31.59
C THR A 8 -7.93 -17.21 30.32
N LEU A 9 -8.32 -18.10 29.40
CA LEU A 9 -7.73 -18.28 28.09
C LEU A 9 -8.01 -17.02 27.23
N ILE A 10 -7.11 -16.02 27.26
CA ILE A 10 -7.12 -14.94 26.27
C ILE A 10 -6.56 -15.55 24.97
N SER A 11 -7.47 -16.04 24.13
CA SER A 11 -7.13 -16.62 22.83
C SER A 11 -8.13 -16.13 21.81
N LEU A 12 -8.09 -14.84 21.47
CA LEU A 12 -8.87 -14.18 20.42
C LEU A 12 -8.24 -12.79 20.24
N ALA A 13 -7.64 -12.35 19.13
CA ALA A 13 -7.56 -12.86 17.79
C ALA A 13 -6.21 -12.38 17.20
N ALA A 14 -5.33 -13.29 16.82
CA ALA A 14 -4.33 -12.98 15.80
C ALA A 14 -5.08 -13.05 14.46
N ALA A 15 -5.94 -12.07 14.21
CA ALA A 15 -6.40 -11.82 12.85
C ALA A 15 -5.12 -11.70 12.02
N SER A 16 -5.00 -12.54 11.01
CA SER A 16 -3.89 -12.55 10.07
C SER A 16 -3.68 -11.10 9.61
N ALA A 17 -2.68 -10.42 10.18
CA ALA A 17 -2.29 -9.05 9.89
C ALA A 17 -1.54 -9.01 8.56
N HIS A 18 -2.14 -9.64 7.55
CA HIS A 18 -1.62 -9.96 6.23
C HIS A 18 -2.67 -9.54 5.19
N ALA A 19 -3.20 -8.34 5.37
CA ALA A 19 -3.98 -7.68 4.35
C ALA A 19 -3.47 -6.25 4.22
N TRP A 20 -2.91 -5.93 3.06
CA TRP A 20 -2.56 -4.56 2.69
C TRP A 20 -3.76 -3.64 2.95
N PRO A 21 -3.55 -2.44 3.55
CA PRO A 21 -4.66 -1.59 3.93
C PRO A 21 -5.29 -0.93 2.72
N GLU A 22 -6.62 -0.93 2.68
CA GLU A 22 -7.41 -0.19 1.69
C GLU A 22 -7.39 1.31 1.99
N ARG A 23 -6.32 2.00 1.60
CA ARG A 23 -6.16 3.44 1.82
C ARG A 23 -5.32 4.13 0.76
N LYS A 24 -5.30 5.46 0.87
CA LYS A 24 -4.44 6.36 0.09
C LYS A 24 -3.15 6.64 0.87
N PHE A 25 -2.02 6.48 0.20
CA PHE A 25 -0.69 6.88 0.65
C PHE A 25 -0.20 8.08 -0.14
N GLU A 26 0.20 9.14 0.55
CA GLU A 26 0.81 10.33 -0.03
C GLU A 26 2.30 10.35 0.31
N CYS A 27 3.12 9.90 -0.63
CA CYS A 27 4.53 9.63 -0.39
C CYS A 27 5.38 10.78 -0.88
N LYS A 28 6.27 11.27 -0.02
CA LYS A 28 7.11 12.43 -0.32
C LYS A 28 7.91 12.21 -1.60
N ASN A 29 7.82 13.18 -2.50
CA ASN A 29 8.61 13.21 -3.72
C ASN A 29 9.88 14.06 -3.50
N VAL A 30 10.80 14.06 -4.48
CA VAL A 30 11.99 14.94 -4.44
C VAL A 30 11.58 16.41 -4.32
N ALA A 31 12.51 17.24 -3.80
CA ALA A 31 12.26 18.65 -3.54
C ALA A 31 11.57 19.35 -4.73
N ASP A 32 10.58 20.17 -4.40
CA ASP A 32 9.75 20.99 -5.30
C ASP A 32 8.78 20.24 -6.21
N LEU A 33 8.53 18.95 -5.96
CA LEU A 33 7.44 18.20 -6.59
C LEU A 33 6.30 17.87 -5.61
N PRO A 34 5.05 17.78 -6.11
CA PRO A 34 3.96 17.21 -5.33
C PRO A 34 4.26 15.77 -4.89
N ASN A 35 3.69 15.37 -3.76
CA ASN A 35 3.77 13.98 -3.28
C ASN A 35 3.18 13.02 -4.31
N ASN A 36 3.81 11.86 -4.45
CA ASN A 36 3.23 10.76 -5.22
C ASN A 36 2.05 10.18 -4.45
N VAL A 37 1.01 9.76 -5.17
CA VAL A 37 -0.22 9.23 -4.59
C VAL A 37 -0.38 7.78 -5.01
N TYR A 38 -0.59 6.90 -4.03
CA TYR A 38 -0.87 5.49 -4.24
C TYR A 38 -2.15 5.14 -3.49
N GLU A 39 -3.16 4.64 -4.20
CA GLU A 39 -4.43 4.26 -3.62
C GLU A 39 -4.67 2.76 -3.86
N PHE A 40 -5.01 2.05 -2.80
CA PHE A 40 -5.24 0.61 -2.79
C PHE A 40 -6.67 0.35 -2.34
N LYS A 41 -7.41 -0.45 -3.09
CA LYS A 41 -8.82 -0.80 -2.83
C LYS A 41 -9.08 -2.25 -3.21
N LYS A 42 -10.05 -2.88 -2.59
CA LYS A 42 -10.62 -4.15 -3.07
C LYS A 42 -11.79 -3.86 -3.99
N LEU A 43 -11.79 -4.50 -5.15
CA LEU A 43 -12.91 -4.51 -6.07
C LEU A 43 -13.56 -5.89 -6.00
N ASN A 44 -14.85 -5.96 -5.65
CA ASN A 44 -15.60 -7.20 -5.73
C ASN A 44 -16.04 -7.43 -7.18
N VAL A 45 -15.58 -8.53 -7.78
CA VAL A 45 -15.96 -8.98 -9.13
C VAL A 45 -16.54 -10.37 -8.99
N ASP A 46 -17.85 -10.48 -9.21
CA ASP A 46 -18.59 -11.75 -9.13
C ASP A 46 -18.35 -12.53 -7.82
N GLY A 47 -18.30 -11.82 -6.70
CA GLY A 47 -18.09 -12.40 -5.37
C GLY A 47 -16.63 -12.65 -5.00
N VAL A 48 -15.68 -12.31 -5.87
CA VAL A 48 -14.24 -12.39 -5.60
C VAL A 48 -13.69 -10.99 -5.36
N ASP A 49 -13.05 -10.76 -4.22
CA ASP A 49 -12.34 -9.52 -3.95
C ASP A 49 -10.98 -9.53 -4.65
N MET A 50 -10.70 -8.49 -5.43
CA MET A 50 -9.44 -8.32 -6.16
C MET A 50 -8.79 -6.99 -5.79
N ALA A 51 -7.47 -6.98 -5.57
CA ALA A 51 -6.71 -5.74 -5.44
C ALA A 51 -6.87 -4.86 -6.69
N TYR A 52 -7.25 -3.60 -6.47
CA TYR A 52 -7.27 -2.55 -7.46
C TYR A 52 -6.39 -1.40 -6.98
N VAL A 53 -5.41 -1.05 -7.80
CA VAL A 53 -4.40 -0.05 -7.44
C VAL A 53 -4.50 1.13 -8.40
N THR A 54 -4.46 2.34 -7.85
CA THR A 54 -4.30 3.59 -8.61
C THR A 54 -3.03 4.29 -8.18
N VAL A 55 -2.19 4.62 -9.15
CA VAL A 55 -0.93 5.32 -8.94
C VAL A 55 -0.97 6.64 -9.68
N THR A 56 -0.56 7.71 -9.00
CA THR A 56 -0.27 9.00 -9.61
C THR A 56 1.13 9.42 -9.17
N ARG A 57 2.02 9.56 -10.15
CA ARG A 57 3.40 10.00 -9.91
C ARG A 57 3.66 11.34 -10.58
N TYR A 58 4.43 12.18 -9.92
CA TYR A 58 4.84 13.50 -10.41
C TYR A 58 6.33 13.52 -10.72
N TYR A 59 6.69 14.22 -11.78
CA TYR A 59 8.04 14.29 -12.31
C TYR A 59 8.36 15.72 -12.74
N LYS A 60 9.65 16.08 -12.75
CA LYS A 60 10.11 17.31 -13.39
C LYS A 60 9.90 17.17 -14.90
N GLY A 61 9.20 18.13 -15.48
CA GLY A 61 9.03 18.31 -16.91
C GLY A 61 10.15 19.18 -17.52
N PRO A 62 10.03 19.55 -18.79
CA PRO A 62 10.96 20.46 -19.44
C PRO A 62 10.92 21.85 -18.79
N MET A 63 11.99 22.61 -19.02
CA MET A 63 12.05 24.02 -18.65
C MET A 63 11.29 24.84 -19.69
N GLU A 64 10.31 25.62 -19.24
CA GLU A 64 9.51 26.50 -20.09
C GLU A 64 9.60 27.92 -19.50
N ASN A 65 10.06 28.89 -20.29
CA ASN A 65 10.24 30.28 -19.87
C ASN A 65 11.05 30.46 -18.56
N GLY A 66 12.07 29.62 -18.36
CA GLY A 66 12.92 29.68 -17.17
C GLY A 66 12.35 29.00 -15.92
N VAL A 67 11.19 28.35 -16.03
CA VAL A 67 10.53 27.63 -14.94
C VAL A 67 10.53 26.12 -15.23
N VAL A 68 10.88 25.30 -14.24
CA VAL A 68 10.75 23.84 -14.35
C VAL A 68 9.27 23.49 -14.27
N THR A 69 8.73 22.86 -15.32
CA THR A 69 7.34 22.40 -15.32
C THR A 69 7.18 21.10 -14.50
N THR A 70 5.96 20.78 -14.10
CA THR A 70 5.62 19.50 -13.45
C THR A 70 4.79 18.68 -14.41
N ARG A 71 5.15 17.40 -14.60
CA ARG A 71 4.36 16.41 -15.32
C ARG A 71 3.85 15.35 -14.37
N SER A 72 2.73 14.71 -14.72
CA SER A 72 2.19 13.58 -13.98
C SER A 72 1.92 12.40 -14.92
N SER A 73 1.99 11.20 -14.35
CA SER A 73 1.51 9.98 -15.00
C SER A 73 0.57 9.26 -14.04
N SER A 74 -0.51 8.67 -14.57
CA SER A 74 -1.40 7.82 -13.78
C SER A 74 -1.55 6.44 -14.40
N VAL A 75 -1.49 5.41 -13.55
CA VAL A 75 -1.72 4.01 -13.92
C VAL A 75 -2.74 3.44 -12.94
N LYS A 76 -3.72 2.71 -13.45
CA LYS A 76 -4.75 2.06 -12.63
C LYS A 76 -5.11 0.69 -13.18
N GLY A 77 -5.46 -0.24 -12.30
CA GLY A 77 -5.91 -1.55 -12.71
C GLY A 77 -5.91 -2.56 -11.58
N LEU A 78 -6.32 -3.79 -11.94
CA LEU A 78 -6.22 -4.93 -11.06
C LEU A 78 -4.75 -5.28 -10.83
N ALA A 79 -4.40 -5.56 -9.58
CA ALA A 79 -3.07 -5.96 -9.19
C ALA A 79 -3.05 -7.44 -8.77
N THR A 80 -1.95 -8.12 -9.03
CA THR A 80 -1.72 -9.47 -8.50
C THR A 80 -1.20 -9.37 -7.07
N GLU A 81 -1.71 -10.22 -6.19
CA GLU A 81 -1.35 -10.25 -4.78
C GLU A 81 -0.43 -11.46 -4.48
N SER A 82 0.59 -11.24 -3.66
CA SER A 82 1.47 -12.28 -3.14
C SER A 82 1.85 -11.95 -1.70
N ALA A 83 1.58 -12.85 -0.77
CA ALA A 83 1.99 -12.73 0.62
C ALA A 83 3.09 -13.75 0.95
N ASN A 84 4.08 -13.38 1.77
CA ASN A 84 5.08 -14.30 2.29
C ASN A 84 4.85 -14.61 3.78
N SER A 85 5.46 -15.70 4.27
CA SER A 85 5.35 -16.14 5.67
C SER A 85 5.99 -15.19 6.69
N GLU A 86 6.74 -14.20 6.22
CA GLU A 86 7.40 -13.18 7.06
C GLU A 86 6.52 -11.94 7.24
N GLY A 87 5.28 -11.97 6.76
CA GLY A 87 4.30 -10.90 6.92
C GLY A 87 4.52 -9.71 5.99
N SER A 88 5.27 -9.91 4.90
CA SER A 88 5.33 -8.95 3.80
C SER A 88 4.34 -9.32 2.71
N GLU A 89 3.63 -8.31 2.22
CA GLU A 89 2.67 -8.43 1.12
C GLU A 89 3.14 -7.62 -0.07
N ILE A 90 2.97 -8.21 -1.25
CA ILE A 90 3.39 -7.63 -2.51
C ILE A 90 2.18 -7.51 -3.42
N LEU A 91 1.92 -6.29 -3.87
CA LEU A 91 1.00 -6.02 -4.96
C LEU A 91 1.78 -5.66 -6.22
N MET A 92 1.37 -6.22 -7.36
CA MET A 92 1.98 -5.88 -8.65
C MET A 92 0.95 -5.36 -9.65
N LEU A 93 1.19 -4.17 -10.21
CA LEU A 93 0.41 -3.55 -11.28
C LEU A 93 1.31 -3.33 -12.50
N GLY A 94 1.25 -4.23 -13.47
CA GLY A 94 2.21 -4.25 -14.58
C GLY A 94 3.64 -4.43 -14.05
N SER A 95 4.53 -3.46 -14.31
CA SER A 95 5.90 -3.45 -13.81
C SER A 95 6.06 -2.78 -12.43
N LEU A 96 4.99 -2.25 -11.84
CA LEU A 96 5.03 -1.61 -10.53
C LEU A 96 4.90 -2.66 -9.43
N ARG A 97 5.82 -2.64 -8.47
CA ARG A 97 5.80 -3.49 -7.27
C ARG A 97 5.59 -2.62 -6.03
N PHE A 98 4.57 -2.93 -5.24
CA PHE A 98 4.27 -2.30 -3.96
C PHE A 98 4.47 -3.34 -2.86
N GLU A 99 5.28 -3.00 -1.87
CA GLU A 99 5.58 -3.88 -0.75
C GLU A 99 5.05 -3.26 0.53
N PHE A 100 4.32 -4.06 1.29
CA PHE A 100 3.75 -3.68 2.57
C PHE A 100 4.41 -4.48 3.68
N THR A 101 4.77 -3.79 4.75
CA THR A 101 5.25 -4.39 6.00
C THR A 101 4.59 -3.66 7.15
N ASN A 102 3.80 -4.36 7.98
CA ASN A 102 3.02 -3.77 9.07
C ASN A 102 2.11 -2.62 8.59
N ASP A 103 1.30 -2.86 7.56
CA ASP A 103 0.36 -1.89 6.96
C ASP A 103 1.00 -0.62 6.34
N GLU A 104 2.32 -0.55 6.27
CA GLU A 104 3.06 0.58 5.73
C GLU A 104 3.63 0.25 4.35
N LEU A 105 3.45 1.18 3.40
CA LEU A 105 4.03 1.06 2.07
C LEU A 105 5.53 1.38 2.14
N PHE A 106 6.37 0.39 1.84
CA PHE A 106 7.83 0.40 2.08
C PHE A 106 8.53 1.69 1.61
N ASN A 107 8.24 2.14 0.38
CA ASN A 107 8.88 3.32 -0.24
C ASN A 107 8.23 4.67 0.12
N CYS A 108 7.30 4.70 1.08
CA CYS A 108 6.63 5.93 1.51
C CYS A 108 7.16 6.50 2.82
N LYS A 109 7.95 5.72 3.54
CA LYS A 109 8.81 6.25 4.60
C LYS A 109 9.90 7.06 3.90
N ALA A 110 9.93 8.37 4.15
CA ALA A 110 11.09 9.17 3.78
C ALA A 110 12.34 8.54 4.44
N PRO A 111 13.52 8.56 3.78
CA PRO A 111 14.77 8.23 4.47
C PRO A 111 15.00 9.15 5.67
#